data_AF-A0A5F8GJQ3-F1
#
_entry.id   AF-A0A5F8GJQ3-F1
#
_cell.length_a   1.000
_cell.length_b   1.000
_cell.length_c   1.000
_cell.angle_alpha   90.00
_cell.angle_beta   90.00
_cell.angle_gamma   90.00
#
_symmetry.space_group_name_H-M   'P 1'
#
loop_
_entity.id
_entity.type
_entity.pdbx_description
1 polymer ?
#
loop_
_entity_poly.entity_id
_entity_poly.type
_entity_poly.pdbx_seq_one_letter_code
_entity_poly.pdbx_strand_id
1 'polypeptide(L)'
;MKMVMPSWFDLMGLSPDAPEDEAGIKKAAESIKALIEHEVKNGIPANRIILGGFSQGGALSLYTALTCPHPLAGIVALSCWLPLHRAFPQAANGMARDMAILQCHGELDPMVPVRFGALTSEKLKSVVPPAKVQFKTYPGVMHSSCPQVSAEEASASPLPLLPPLSPPLQTLPLQEMAAVKEFIEKLLPPI
;
A
#
# COMPACT_ATOMS: atom_id res chain seq x y z
N MET A 1 -2.44 -18.52 24.93
CA MET A 1 -1.89 -17.15 25.08
C MET A 1 -2.31 -16.36 23.85
N LYS A 2 -2.83 -15.12 23.98
CA LYS A 2 -3.00 -14.24 22.82
C LYS A 2 -1.60 -13.76 22.40
N MET A 3 -1.14 -14.08 21.19
CA MET A 3 0.03 -13.41 20.62
C MET A 3 -0.37 -11.97 20.28
N VAL A 4 0.27 -11.01 20.94
CA VAL A 4 0.15 -9.59 20.59
C VAL A 4 1.15 -9.35 19.47
N MET A 5 0.66 -9.12 18.26
CA MET A 5 1.46 -8.75 17.09
C MET A 5 1.13 -7.31 16.69
N PRO A 6 2.09 -6.54 16.15
CA PRO A 6 1.79 -5.23 15.57
C PRO A 6 0.76 -5.35 14.45
N SER A 7 -0.30 -4.55 14.52
CA SER A 7 -1.36 -4.52 13.52
C SER A 7 -2.01 -3.14 13.46
N TRP A 8 -2.48 -2.75 12.28
CA TRP A 8 -3.11 -1.44 12.05
C TRP A 8 -4.56 -1.37 12.55
N PHE A 9 -5.31 -2.48 12.44
CA PHE A 9 -6.71 -2.65 12.83
C PHE A 9 -7.00 -4.14 13.04
N ASP A 10 -8.10 -4.53 13.71
CA ASP A 10 -8.34 -5.95 13.99
C ASP A 10 -8.72 -6.75 12.72
N LEU A 11 -8.17 -7.96 12.59
CA LEU A 11 -8.41 -8.87 11.46
C LEU A 11 -9.32 -10.02 11.88
N MET A 12 -10.61 -9.88 11.57
CA MET A 12 -11.63 -10.89 11.93
C MET A 12 -11.75 -12.02 10.89
N GLY A 13 -11.15 -11.87 9.70
CA GLY A 13 -11.10 -12.89 8.66
C GLY A 13 -10.41 -12.40 7.38
N LEU A 14 -10.11 -13.34 6.48
CA LEU A 14 -9.52 -13.10 5.16
C LEU A 14 -10.42 -13.67 4.04
N SER A 15 -11.72 -13.34 4.10
CA SER A 15 -12.70 -13.63 3.04
C SER A 15 -13.44 -12.34 2.65
N PRO A 16 -14.00 -12.21 1.42
CA PRO A 16 -14.64 -10.98 0.97
C PRO A 16 -15.91 -10.60 1.75
N ASP A 17 -16.47 -11.59 2.46
CA ASP A 17 -17.67 -11.46 3.28
C ASP A 17 -17.35 -11.57 4.78
N ALA A 18 -16.07 -11.54 5.17
CA ALA A 18 -15.67 -11.45 6.56
C ALA A 18 -16.12 -10.10 7.17
N PRO A 19 -16.52 -10.06 8.45
CA PRO A 19 -16.60 -8.82 9.20
C PRO A 19 -15.26 -8.08 9.19
N GLU A 20 -15.30 -6.75 9.14
CA GLU A 20 -14.10 -5.90 9.20
C GLU A 20 -14.20 -4.94 10.40
N ASP A 21 -13.06 -4.61 11.01
CA ASP A 21 -12.96 -3.62 12.08
C ASP A 21 -13.11 -2.19 11.53
N GLU A 22 -14.34 -1.81 11.17
CA GLU A 22 -14.63 -0.49 10.60
C GLU A 22 -14.14 0.67 11.50
N ALA A 23 -14.23 0.50 12.82
CA ALA A 23 -13.77 1.49 13.78
C ALA A 23 -12.24 1.61 13.81
N GLY A 24 -11.52 0.48 13.85
CA GLY A 24 -10.06 0.44 13.80
C GLY A 24 -9.51 0.92 12.46
N ILE A 25 -10.10 0.50 11.33
CA ILE A 25 -9.74 0.95 9.98
C ILE A 25 -9.84 2.48 9.88
N LYS A 26 -10.97 3.06 10.32
CA LYS A 26 -11.16 4.52 10.34
C LYS A 26 -10.15 5.22 11.25
N LYS A 27 -9.95 4.71 12.48
CA LYS A 27 -8.98 5.28 13.43
C LYS A 27 -7.54 5.26 12.92
N ALA A 28 -7.14 4.15 12.29
CA ALA A 28 -5.83 4.03 11.65
C ALA A 28 -5.72 5.01 10.48
N ALA A 29 -6.75 5.12 9.64
CA ALA A 29 -6.76 6.03 8.50
C ALA A 29 -6.64 7.50 8.93
N GLU A 30 -7.33 7.93 9.98
CA GLU A 30 -7.18 9.29 10.52
C GLU A 30 -5.76 9.54 11.08
N SER A 31 -5.12 8.50 11.63
CA SER A 31 -3.72 8.60 12.09
C SER A 31 -2.75 8.81 10.91
N ILE A 32 -2.97 8.15 9.77
CA ILE A 32 -2.19 8.36 8.55
C ILE A 32 -2.51 9.71 7.88
N LYS A 33 -3.79 10.16 7.89
CA LYS A 33 -4.17 11.51 7.41
C LYS A 33 -3.50 12.60 8.22
N ALA A 34 -3.36 12.44 9.54
CA ALA A 34 -2.63 13.38 10.38
C ALA A 34 -1.13 13.46 10.02
N LEU A 35 -0.53 12.34 9.60
CA LEU A 35 0.86 12.32 9.09
C LEU A 35 0.96 13.00 7.72
N ILE A 36 0.03 12.75 6.79
CA ILE A 36 -0.05 13.45 5.49
C ILE A 36 -0.16 14.96 5.71
N GLU A 37 -1.06 15.39 6.60
CA GLU A 37 -1.26 16.79 6.97
C GLU A 37 0.01 17.41 7.60
N HIS A 38 0.79 16.65 8.35
CA HIS A 38 2.08 17.08 8.88
C HIS A 38 3.11 17.32 7.77
N GLU A 39 3.25 16.40 6.82
CA GLU A 39 4.18 16.59 5.68
C GLU A 39 3.78 17.77 4.79
N VAL A 40 2.47 17.96 4.57
CA VAL A 40 1.93 19.14 3.86
C VAL A 40 2.25 20.44 4.59
N LYS A 41 2.09 20.49 5.92
CA LYS A 41 2.48 21.65 6.73
C LYS A 41 3.98 21.95 6.72
N ASN A 42 4.82 20.93 6.56
CA ASN A 42 6.27 21.08 6.42
C ASN A 42 6.72 21.38 4.97
N GLY A 43 5.78 21.63 4.05
CA GLY A 43 6.06 22.12 2.71
C GLY A 43 6.15 21.06 1.61
N ILE A 44 5.85 19.78 1.91
CA ILE A 44 5.73 18.73 0.90
C ILE A 44 4.30 18.77 0.34
N PRO A 45 4.05 19.29 -0.88
CA PRO A 45 2.69 19.41 -1.38
C PRO A 45 2.07 18.02 -1.57
N ALA A 46 0.76 17.89 -1.32
CA ALA A 46 0.07 16.60 -1.33
C ALA A 46 0.22 15.82 -2.65
N ASN A 47 0.27 16.53 -3.78
CA ASN A 47 0.51 15.95 -5.10
C ASN A 47 1.97 15.46 -5.33
N ARG A 48 2.83 15.52 -4.30
CA ARG A 48 4.13 14.85 -4.24
C ARG A 48 4.19 13.72 -3.20
N ILE A 49 3.09 13.42 -2.52
CA ILE A 49 2.99 12.34 -1.53
C ILE A 49 2.38 11.10 -2.20
N ILE A 50 3.11 9.98 -2.16
CA ILE A 50 2.60 8.64 -2.52
C ILE A 50 2.38 7.87 -1.21
N LEU A 51 1.20 7.27 -1.04
CA LEU A 51 0.93 6.37 0.08
C LEU A 51 1.07 4.91 -0.40
N GLY A 52 1.62 4.02 0.40
CA GLY A 52 1.78 2.64 -0.03
C GLY A 52 2.00 1.65 1.10
N GLY A 53 1.81 0.37 0.77
CA GLY A 53 2.00 -0.69 1.74
C GLY A 53 1.73 -2.08 1.18
N PHE A 54 2.07 -3.07 2.00
CA PHE A 54 1.89 -4.50 1.72
C PHE A 54 0.79 -5.08 2.62
N SER A 55 -0.01 -6.01 2.11
CA SER A 55 -1.04 -6.73 2.87
C SER A 55 -1.96 -5.77 3.63
N GLN A 56 -2.13 -5.92 4.95
CA GLN A 56 -2.92 -5.00 5.79
C GLN A 56 -2.50 -3.52 5.64
N GLY A 57 -1.20 -3.24 5.49
CA GLY A 57 -0.71 -1.87 5.28
C GLY A 57 -1.07 -1.30 3.90
N GLY A 58 -1.10 -2.15 2.87
CA GLY A 58 -1.60 -1.78 1.54
C GLY A 58 -3.11 -1.51 1.56
N ALA A 59 -3.85 -2.33 2.31
CA ALA A 59 -5.29 -2.17 2.52
C ALA A 59 -5.63 -0.86 3.24
N LEU A 60 -4.89 -0.53 4.32
CA LEU A 60 -5.00 0.76 5.00
C LEU A 60 -4.65 1.92 4.07
N SER A 61 -3.59 1.78 3.26
CA SER A 61 -3.16 2.81 2.31
C SER A 61 -4.22 3.11 1.27
N LEU A 62 -4.87 2.08 0.70
CA LEU A 62 -6.00 2.23 -0.21
C LEU A 62 -7.16 2.99 0.45
N TYR A 63 -7.64 2.54 1.62
CA TYR A 63 -8.75 3.19 2.31
C TYR A 63 -8.44 4.64 2.70
N THR A 64 -7.24 4.89 3.23
CA THR A 64 -6.80 6.22 3.67
C THR A 64 -6.76 7.20 2.51
N ALA A 65 -6.08 6.82 1.42
CA ALA A 65 -5.88 7.71 0.27
C ALA A 65 -7.20 8.01 -0.46
N LEU A 66 -8.08 7.02 -0.65
CA LEU A 66 -9.38 7.23 -1.27
C LEU A 66 -10.35 8.08 -0.42
N THR A 67 -10.13 8.14 0.91
CA THR A 67 -10.92 8.97 1.84
C THR A 67 -10.19 10.24 2.30
N CYS A 68 -9.04 10.56 1.70
CA CYS A 68 -8.22 11.71 2.05
C CYS A 68 -8.81 13.01 1.46
N PRO A 69 -8.87 14.13 2.22
CA PRO A 69 -9.25 15.43 1.67
C PRO A 69 -8.16 16.10 0.82
N HIS A 70 -6.97 15.49 0.71
CA HIS A 70 -5.84 16.00 -0.06
C HIS A 70 -5.64 15.25 -1.37
N PRO A 71 -5.31 15.93 -2.48
CA PRO A 71 -5.03 15.30 -3.77
C PRO A 71 -3.63 14.66 -3.77
N LEU A 72 -3.54 13.42 -3.28
CA LEU A 72 -2.31 12.63 -3.24
C LEU A 72 -1.81 12.28 -4.67
N ALA A 73 -0.50 12.14 -4.82
CA ALA A 73 0.11 11.79 -6.11
C ALA A 73 -0.30 10.39 -6.59
N GLY A 74 -0.28 9.41 -5.69
CA GLY A 74 -0.60 8.04 -6.03
C GLY A 74 -0.63 7.06 -4.86
N ILE A 75 -1.00 5.82 -5.18
CA ILE A 75 -0.97 4.68 -4.26
C ILE A 75 -0.10 3.54 -4.84
N VAL A 76 0.72 2.91 -3.99
CA VAL A 76 1.36 1.62 -4.26
C VAL A 76 0.80 0.55 -3.32
N ALA A 77 -0.02 -0.36 -3.86
CA ALA A 77 -0.82 -1.32 -3.12
C ALA A 77 -0.38 -2.76 -3.43
N LEU A 78 0.35 -3.41 -2.52
CA LEU A 78 1.00 -4.72 -2.75
C LEU A 78 0.27 -5.85 -2.00
N SER A 79 -0.11 -6.93 -2.68
CA SER A 79 -0.76 -8.14 -2.14
C SER A 79 -1.84 -7.85 -1.08
N CYS A 80 -2.81 -6.99 -1.41
CA CYS A 80 -3.79 -6.46 -0.47
C CYS A 80 -5.20 -6.37 -1.08
N TRP A 81 -6.15 -5.89 -0.27
CA TRP A 81 -7.55 -5.67 -0.63
C TRP A 81 -7.96 -4.22 -0.29
N LEU A 82 -9.09 -3.74 -0.82
CA LEU A 82 -9.72 -2.50 -0.33
C LEU A 82 -10.63 -2.81 0.87
N PRO A 83 -10.36 -2.30 2.09
CA PRO A 83 -11.28 -2.42 3.21
C PRO A 83 -12.58 -1.66 2.98
N LEU A 84 -13.66 -2.17 3.55
CA LEU A 84 -15.00 -1.58 3.50
C LEU A 84 -15.48 -1.33 2.06
N HIS A 85 -15.04 -2.18 1.11
CA HIS A 85 -15.23 -2.03 -0.34
C HIS A 85 -16.69 -1.81 -0.80
N ARG A 86 -17.66 -2.24 0.02
CA ARG A 86 -19.11 -2.06 -0.21
C ARG A 86 -19.56 -0.59 -0.08
N ALA A 87 -18.85 0.22 0.69
CA ALA A 87 -19.12 1.65 0.86
C ALA A 87 -18.61 2.50 -0.32
N PHE A 88 -17.82 1.92 -1.23
CA PHE A 88 -17.27 2.62 -2.40
C PHE A 88 -18.15 2.39 -3.65
N PRO A 89 -18.39 3.42 -4.48
CA PRO A 89 -17.64 4.68 -4.54
C PRO A 89 -18.09 5.80 -3.58
N GLN A 90 -19.22 5.67 -2.88
CA GLN A 90 -19.84 6.76 -2.10
C GLN A 90 -18.96 7.29 -0.96
N ALA A 91 -18.13 6.45 -0.35
CA ALA A 91 -17.19 6.84 0.70
C ALA A 91 -15.94 7.59 0.19
N ALA A 92 -15.69 7.61 -1.12
CA ALA A 92 -14.50 8.26 -1.66
C ALA A 92 -14.59 9.79 -1.61
N ASN A 93 -13.48 10.43 -1.30
CA ASN A 93 -13.35 11.88 -1.44
C ASN A 93 -13.23 12.26 -2.92
N GLY A 94 -13.78 13.41 -3.32
CA GLY A 94 -13.66 13.93 -4.69
C GLY A 94 -12.21 14.10 -5.16
N MET A 95 -11.27 14.36 -4.24
CA MET A 95 -9.84 14.48 -4.54
C MET A 95 -9.19 13.18 -5.03
N ALA A 96 -9.79 12.01 -4.76
CA ALA A 96 -9.23 10.72 -5.18
C ALA A 96 -9.17 10.55 -6.70
N ARG A 97 -9.97 11.31 -7.47
CA ARG A 97 -10.10 11.16 -8.93
C ARG A 97 -8.80 11.39 -9.70
N ASP A 98 -7.89 12.19 -9.16
CA ASP A 98 -6.64 12.52 -9.87
C ASP A 98 -5.45 11.63 -9.53
N MET A 99 -5.58 10.82 -8.50
CA MET A 99 -4.56 9.92 -7.99
C MET A 99 -4.29 8.75 -8.94
N ALA A 100 -3.01 8.42 -9.17
CA ALA A 100 -2.63 7.20 -9.87
C ALA A 100 -2.51 6.01 -8.90
N ILE A 101 -2.82 4.80 -9.34
CA ILE A 101 -2.74 3.60 -8.49
C ILE A 101 -1.95 2.52 -9.22
N LEU A 102 -0.87 2.07 -8.60
CA LEU A 102 -0.21 0.80 -8.92
C LEU A 102 -0.64 -0.22 -7.87
N GLN A 103 -1.31 -1.27 -8.33
CA GLN A 103 -1.64 -2.44 -7.53
C GLN A 103 -0.87 -3.65 -8.05
N CYS A 104 -0.19 -4.35 -7.17
CA CYS A 104 0.62 -5.52 -7.48
C CYS A 104 0.17 -6.73 -6.64
N HIS A 105 0.25 -7.94 -7.19
CA HIS A 105 -0.22 -9.15 -6.49
C HIS A 105 0.49 -10.42 -6.97
N GLY A 106 0.90 -11.29 -6.05
CA GLY A 106 1.39 -12.63 -6.38
C GLY A 106 0.26 -13.57 -6.81
N GLU A 107 0.43 -14.30 -7.91
CA GLU A 107 -0.62 -15.21 -8.42
C GLU A 107 -0.83 -16.45 -7.54
N LEU A 108 0.17 -16.83 -6.75
CA LEU A 108 0.13 -17.95 -5.81
C LEU A 108 -0.01 -17.50 -4.35
N ASP A 109 -0.47 -16.26 -4.10
CA ASP A 109 -0.66 -15.72 -2.76
C ASP A 109 -1.71 -16.52 -1.96
N PRO A 110 -1.32 -17.25 -0.89
CA PRO A 110 -2.24 -18.09 -0.12
C PRO A 110 -2.94 -17.33 1.02
N MET A 111 -2.51 -16.09 1.33
CA MET A 111 -3.00 -15.30 2.46
C MET A 111 -4.05 -14.30 2.01
N VAL A 112 -3.77 -13.57 0.93
CA VAL A 112 -4.71 -12.67 0.26
C VAL A 112 -4.82 -13.18 -1.17
N PRO A 113 -5.80 -14.05 -1.49
CA PRO A 113 -5.91 -14.64 -2.82
C PRO A 113 -5.94 -13.58 -3.93
N VAL A 114 -5.23 -13.80 -5.03
CA VAL A 114 -5.13 -12.85 -6.16
C VAL A 114 -6.49 -12.37 -6.70
N ARG A 115 -7.54 -13.18 -6.53
CA ARG A 115 -8.94 -12.81 -6.81
C ARG A 115 -9.41 -11.58 -6.01
N PHE A 116 -8.96 -11.39 -4.77
CA PHE A 116 -9.29 -10.21 -3.96
C PHE A 116 -8.56 -8.97 -4.50
N GLY A 117 -7.33 -9.15 -5.00
CA GLY A 117 -6.61 -8.14 -5.76
C GLY A 117 -7.39 -7.70 -7.00
N ALA A 118 -7.89 -8.66 -7.80
CA ALA A 118 -8.69 -8.38 -8.98
C ALA A 118 -10.01 -7.65 -8.65
N LEU A 119 -10.79 -8.13 -7.66
CA LEU A 119 -12.01 -7.47 -7.19
C LEU A 119 -11.74 -6.06 -6.64
N THR A 120 -10.61 -5.87 -5.98
CA THR A 120 -10.13 -4.55 -5.54
C THR A 120 -9.85 -3.66 -6.74
N SER A 121 -9.12 -4.14 -7.76
CA SER A 121 -8.84 -3.38 -8.99
C SER A 121 -10.13 -2.93 -9.71
N GLU A 122 -11.12 -3.82 -9.82
CA GLU A 122 -12.44 -3.49 -10.38
C GLU A 122 -13.16 -2.40 -9.57
N LYS A 123 -13.15 -2.52 -8.23
CA LYS A 123 -13.75 -1.50 -7.36
C LYS A 123 -13.02 -0.16 -7.47
N LEU A 124 -11.69 -0.15 -7.54
CA LEU A 124 -10.89 1.06 -7.73
C LEU A 124 -11.22 1.78 -9.04
N LYS A 125 -11.40 1.03 -10.14
CA LYS A 125 -11.82 1.57 -11.45
C LYS A 125 -13.24 2.19 -11.46
N SER A 126 -14.03 1.98 -10.40
CA SER A 126 -15.31 2.67 -10.19
C SER A 126 -15.19 3.97 -9.36
N VAL A 127 -14.03 4.22 -8.75
CA VAL A 127 -13.75 5.40 -7.90
C VAL A 127 -12.87 6.40 -8.63
N VAL A 128 -11.79 5.91 -9.26
CA VAL A 128 -10.82 6.70 -10.02
C VAL A 128 -10.87 6.31 -11.51
N PRO A 129 -10.48 7.19 -12.45
CA PRO A 129 -10.49 6.88 -13.87
C PRO A 129 -9.74 5.58 -14.19
N PRO A 130 -10.30 4.63 -14.96
CA PRO A 130 -9.66 3.33 -15.17
C PRO A 130 -8.24 3.40 -15.75
N ALA A 131 -7.93 4.42 -16.55
CA ALA A 131 -6.58 4.68 -17.09
C ALA A 131 -5.54 5.03 -16.02
N LYS A 132 -5.96 5.44 -14.81
CA LYS A 132 -5.10 5.72 -13.65
C LYS A 132 -4.88 4.48 -12.76
N VAL A 133 -5.53 3.34 -13.03
CA VAL A 133 -5.38 2.08 -12.25
C VAL A 133 -4.59 1.03 -13.04
N GLN A 134 -3.36 0.77 -12.62
CA GLN A 134 -2.55 -0.35 -13.08
C GLN A 134 -2.70 -1.52 -12.10
N PHE A 135 -3.06 -2.70 -12.60
CA PHE A 135 -3.04 -3.95 -11.83
C PHE A 135 -2.07 -4.92 -12.49
N LYS A 136 -1.02 -5.31 -11.78
CA LYS A 136 0.04 -6.22 -12.25
C LYS A 136 0.01 -7.48 -11.39
N THR A 137 -0.07 -8.65 -12.03
CA THR A 137 0.08 -9.94 -11.35
C THR A 137 1.46 -10.53 -11.65
N TYR A 138 1.98 -11.31 -10.69
CA TYR A 138 3.31 -11.91 -10.78
C TYR A 138 3.21 -13.44 -10.66
N PRO A 139 3.41 -14.19 -11.77
CA PRO A 139 3.38 -15.65 -11.77
C PRO A 139 4.41 -16.26 -10.82
N GLY A 140 4.02 -17.31 -10.09
CA GLY A 140 4.91 -18.02 -9.15
C GLY A 140 5.13 -17.30 -7.81
N VAL A 141 4.64 -16.07 -7.65
CA VAL A 141 4.86 -15.25 -6.44
C VAL A 141 3.74 -15.48 -5.43
N MET A 142 4.12 -15.60 -4.16
CA MET A 142 3.22 -15.79 -3.02
C MET A 142 3.02 -14.48 -2.25
N HIS A 143 2.82 -14.53 -0.93
CA HIS A 143 2.62 -13.34 -0.08
C HIS A 143 3.97 -12.79 0.43
N SER A 144 4.71 -11.97 -0.35
CA SER A 144 6.07 -11.50 0.05
C SER A 144 6.45 -10.05 -0.36
N SER A 145 7.38 -9.42 0.40
CA SER A 145 7.76 -7.97 0.34
C SER A 145 9.25 -7.65 0.69
N CYS A 146 10.06 -6.96 -0.16
CA CYS A 146 11.48 -6.51 0.05
C CYS A 146 12.32 -6.40 -1.28
N PRO A 147 13.64 -6.07 -1.37
CA PRO A 147 14.70 -7.07 -1.62
C PRO A 147 15.81 -7.00 -0.56
N GLN A 148 16.53 -8.11 -0.36
CA GLN A 148 17.60 -8.18 0.64
C GLN A 148 18.92 -7.72 0.03
N VAL A 149 19.39 -6.55 0.44
CA VAL A 149 20.79 -6.13 0.22
C VAL A 149 21.66 -7.09 1.03
N SER A 150 22.57 -7.81 0.37
CA SER A 150 23.55 -8.63 1.09
C SER A 150 24.50 -7.72 1.86
N ALA A 151 24.98 -8.16 3.02
CA ALA A 151 25.85 -7.35 3.88
C ALA A 151 27.21 -6.97 3.23
N GLU A 152 27.52 -7.50 2.04
CA GLU A 152 28.70 -7.14 1.25
C GLU A 152 28.59 -5.76 0.60
N GLU A 153 27.43 -5.34 0.08
CA GLU A 153 27.28 -4.00 -0.51
C GLU A 153 27.30 -2.88 0.55
N ALA A 154 26.87 -3.18 1.78
CA ALA A 154 26.95 -2.24 2.91
C ALA A 154 28.39 -1.92 3.34
N SER A 155 29.37 -2.77 2.97
CA SER A 155 30.80 -2.58 3.26
C SER A 155 31.44 -1.43 2.45
N ALA A 156 30.78 -0.97 1.37
CA ALA A 156 31.32 0.04 0.46
C ALA A 156 31.05 1.50 0.89
N SER A 157 30.34 1.75 2.00
CA SER A 157 29.98 3.10 2.46
C SER A 157 30.82 3.54 3.68
N PRO A 158 31.46 4.72 3.66
CA PRO A 158 32.48 5.09 4.65
C PRO A 158 31.92 5.69 5.97
N LEU A 159 30.74 5.27 6.42
CA LEU A 159 30.11 5.75 7.67
C LEU A 159 29.74 4.60 8.62
N PRO A 160 29.93 4.76 9.94
CA PRO A 160 29.77 3.67 10.89
C PRO A 160 28.30 3.34 11.15
N LEU A 161 27.90 2.10 10.87
CA LEU A 161 26.56 1.58 11.16
C LEU A 161 26.57 0.66 12.38
N LEU A 162 25.63 0.91 13.30
CA LEU A 162 25.32 0.02 14.43
C LEU A 162 24.48 -1.18 13.96
N PRO A 163 24.59 -2.36 14.60
CA PRO A 163 23.89 -3.57 14.16
C PRO A 163 22.37 -3.52 14.44
N PRO A 164 21.52 -4.08 13.57
CA PRO A 164 20.07 -4.13 13.78
C PRO A 164 19.68 -5.19 14.83
N LEU A 165 18.81 -4.80 15.77
CA LEU A 165 18.20 -5.68 16.78
C LEU A 165 16.75 -6.04 16.38
N SER A 166 16.53 -6.99 15.46
CA SER A 166 15.24 -7.67 15.18
C SER A 166 15.38 -8.77 14.11
N PRO A 167 14.46 -9.75 14.02
CA PRO A 167 14.52 -10.85 13.04
C PRO A 167 14.27 -10.38 11.59
N PRO A 168 14.70 -11.16 10.56
CA PRO A 168 14.84 -10.67 9.20
C PRO A 168 13.52 -10.50 8.43
N LEU A 169 13.38 -9.40 7.69
CA LEU A 169 12.31 -9.18 6.71
C LEU A 169 12.66 -9.83 5.36
N GLN A 170 11.64 -10.34 4.65
CA GLN A 170 11.76 -11.14 3.40
C GLN A 170 11.76 -10.24 2.13
N THR A 171 11.50 -10.77 0.91
CA THR A 171 11.80 -10.08 -0.37
C THR A 171 10.70 -10.11 -1.47
N LEU A 172 10.79 -9.21 -2.49
CA LEU A 172 9.94 -9.11 -3.71
C LEU A 172 10.65 -9.63 -4.96
N PRO A 173 9.87 -9.93 -6.02
CA PRO A 173 10.40 -10.10 -7.37
C PRO A 173 11.03 -8.81 -7.91
N LEU A 174 12.15 -8.94 -8.63
CA LEU A 174 12.81 -7.83 -9.33
C LEU A 174 11.86 -7.06 -10.28
N GLN A 175 10.93 -7.77 -10.93
CA GLN A 175 9.93 -7.19 -11.83
C GLN A 175 8.90 -6.30 -11.12
N GLU A 176 8.57 -6.61 -9.86
CA GLU A 176 7.65 -5.82 -9.06
C GLU A 176 8.34 -4.55 -8.54
N MET A 177 9.61 -4.66 -8.15
CA MET A 177 10.42 -3.50 -7.78
C MET A 177 10.72 -2.56 -8.94
N ALA A 178 10.99 -3.09 -10.14
CA ALA A 178 11.09 -2.28 -11.35
C ALA A 178 9.78 -1.52 -11.62
N ALA A 179 8.62 -2.17 -11.50
CA ALA A 179 7.32 -1.53 -11.68
C ALA A 179 7.02 -0.44 -10.64
N VAL A 180 7.35 -0.67 -9.37
CA VAL A 180 7.17 0.33 -8.29
C VAL A 180 8.10 1.53 -8.51
N LYS A 181 9.37 1.30 -8.84
CA LYS A 181 10.34 2.36 -9.12
C LYS A 181 9.89 3.21 -10.32
N GLU A 182 9.56 2.57 -11.45
CA GLU A 182 9.07 3.22 -12.67
C GLU A 182 7.81 4.07 -12.40
N PHE A 183 6.90 3.57 -11.57
CA PHE A 183 5.69 4.29 -11.17
C PHE A 183 5.99 5.53 -10.32
N ILE A 184 6.88 5.42 -9.34
CA ILE A 184 7.29 6.55 -8.49
C ILE A 184 8.02 7.61 -9.33
N GLU A 185 8.98 7.21 -10.18
CA GLU A 185 9.73 8.13 -11.05
C GLU A 185 8.83 8.88 -12.05
N LYS A 186 7.77 8.23 -12.55
CA LYS A 186 6.77 8.86 -13.44
C LYS A 186 5.86 9.87 -12.74
N LEU A 187 5.52 9.64 -11.47
CA LEU A 187 4.64 10.54 -10.71
C LEU A 187 5.40 11.68 -10.05
N LEU A 188 6.62 11.41 -9.58
CA LEU A 188 7.46 12.32 -8.81
C LEU A 188 8.77 12.60 -9.57
N PRO A 189 8.73 13.30 -10.72
CA PRO A 189 9.94 13.68 -11.41
C PRO A 189 10.87 14.49 -10.48
N PRO A 190 12.19 14.39 -10.66
CA PRO A 190 13.15 15.21 -9.92
C PRO A 190 12.87 16.70 -10.15
N ILE A 191 13.17 17.50 -9.13
CA ILE A 191 13.05 18.97 -9.12
C ILE A 191 14.36 19.56 -9.65
#